data_AF-A0A2E6RSX4-F1
#
_entry.id   AF-A0A2E6RSX4-F1
#
_cell.length_a   1.000
_cell.length_b   1.000
_cell.length_c   1.000
_cell.angle_alpha   90.00
_cell.angle_beta   90.00
_cell.angle_gamma   90.00
#
_symmetry.space_group_name_H-M   'P 1'
#
loop_
_entity.id
_entity.type
_entity.pdbx_description
1 polymer ?
#
loop_
_entity_poly.entity_id
_entity_poly.type
_entity_poly.pdbx_seq_one_letter_code
_entity_poly.pdbx_strand_id
1 'polypeptide(L)'
;MTETSEKNIPRKAKGKRPQYFEDPAVDKLHLMLMAVMEELSVTKDRLDTIERLIEDKGLFKRNSIDNFKPTPEAEIQRTQQRLQYISRIMRSIILDQEESADSSKELEFSEVVKIVSK
;
A
#
# COMPACT_ATOMS: atom_id res chain seq x y z
N MET A 1 -27.11 36.33 3.14
CA MET A 1 -26.13 35.44 3.80
C MET A 1 -26.83 34.11 3.98
N THR A 2 -26.58 33.13 3.11
CA THR A 2 -27.20 31.79 3.20
C THR A 2 -26.13 30.81 3.64
N GLU A 3 -26.26 30.34 4.87
CA GLU A 3 -25.36 29.37 5.49
C GLU A 3 -25.40 28.05 4.71
N THR A 4 -24.30 27.70 4.07
CA THR A 4 -24.07 26.37 3.50
C THR A 4 -23.81 25.40 4.66
N SER A 5 -24.85 24.68 5.06
CA SER A 5 -24.76 23.52 5.95
C SER A 5 -23.83 22.47 5.35
N GLU A 6 -22.63 22.31 5.91
CA GLU A 6 -21.70 21.24 5.58
C GLU A 6 -22.35 19.89 5.88
N LYS A 7 -22.82 19.22 4.83
CA LYS A 7 -23.41 17.89 4.91
C LYS A 7 -22.29 16.87 5.15
N ASN A 8 -22.07 16.53 6.41
CA ASN A 8 -21.06 15.59 6.85
C ASN A 8 -21.48 14.16 6.44
N ILE A 9 -21.08 13.71 5.25
CA ILE A 9 -21.40 12.37 4.73
C ILE A 9 -20.59 11.36 5.55
N PRO A 10 -21.24 10.46 6.32
CA PRO A 10 -20.52 9.44 7.06
C PRO A 10 -19.79 8.50 6.09
N ARG A 11 -18.47 8.45 6.18
CA ARG A 11 -17.58 7.64 5.30
C ARG A 11 -17.72 6.12 5.47
N LYS A 12 -18.61 5.65 6.35
CA LYS A 12 -18.76 4.22 6.66
C LYS A 12 -20.07 3.68 6.10
N ALA A 13 -19.96 2.75 5.15
CA ALA A 13 -21.10 2.01 4.62
C ALA A 13 -21.85 1.27 5.76
N LYS A 14 -23.18 1.41 5.80
CA LYS A 14 -24.04 0.67 6.74
C LYS A 14 -24.26 -0.75 6.20
N GLY A 15 -23.82 -1.75 6.96
CA GLY A 15 -24.01 -3.18 6.62
C GLY A 15 -22.93 -4.05 7.26
N LYS A 16 -23.29 -5.25 7.72
CA LYS A 16 -22.29 -6.27 8.11
C LYS A 16 -21.61 -6.71 6.83
N ARG A 17 -20.30 -6.50 6.72
CA ARG A 17 -19.53 -6.95 5.53
C ARG A 17 -19.73 -8.46 5.39
N PRO A 18 -20.03 -8.98 4.18
CA PRO A 18 -20.11 -10.42 3.97
C PRO A 18 -18.79 -11.05 4.40
N GLN A 19 -18.90 -12.07 5.24
CA GLN A 19 -17.79 -12.89 5.69
C GLN A 19 -17.78 -14.14 4.81
N TYR A 20 -16.72 -14.34 4.03
CA TYR A 20 -16.60 -15.46 3.11
C TYR A 20 -15.75 -16.59 3.70
N PHE A 21 -14.85 -16.28 4.63
CA PHE A 21 -13.96 -17.25 5.27
C PHE A 21 -14.21 -17.34 6.78
N GLU A 22 -13.82 -18.47 7.39
CA GLU A 22 -13.99 -18.69 8.84
C GLU A 22 -13.19 -17.67 9.67
N ASP A 23 -11.97 -17.35 9.24
CA ASP A 23 -11.14 -16.33 9.85
C ASP A 23 -11.39 -14.94 9.19
N PRO A 24 -11.92 -13.95 9.93
CA PRO A 24 -12.13 -12.59 9.43
C PRO A 24 -10.86 -11.90 8.94
N ALA A 25 -9.67 -12.33 9.38
CA ALA A 25 -8.39 -11.82 8.87
C ALA A 25 -8.16 -12.22 7.41
N VAL A 26 -8.58 -13.43 7.03
CA VAL A 26 -8.47 -13.94 5.64
C VAL A 26 -9.39 -13.16 4.71
N ASP A 27 -10.61 -12.84 5.15
CA ASP A 27 -11.52 -11.98 4.39
C ASP A 27 -10.96 -10.59 4.15
N LYS A 28 -10.35 -9.98 5.18
CA LYS A 28 -9.69 -8.67 5.04
C LYS A 28 -8.54 -8.74 4.05
N LEU A 29 -7.70 -9.77 4.13
CA LEU A 29 -6.60 -9.98 3.19
C LEU A 29 -7.11 -10.19 1.76
N HIS A 30 -8.16 -10.98 1.59
CA HIS A 30 -8.80 -11.20 0.30
C HIS A 30 -9.33 -9.90 -0.30
N LEU A 31 -10.05 -9.08 0.47
CA LEU A 31 -10.55 -7.78 0.01
C LEU A 31 -9.42 -6.82 -0.36
N MET A 32 -8.34 -6.79 0.44
CA MET A 32 -7.14 -6.00 0.11
C MET A 32 -6.50 -6.48 -1.19
N LEU A 33 -6.36 -7.78 -1.38
CA LEU A 33 -5.82 -8.36 -2.61
C LEU A 33 -6.69 -8.00 -3.83
N MET A 34 -8.02 -8.11 -3.71
CA MET A 34 -8.94 -7.74 -4.78
C MET A 34 -8.79 -6.27 -5.18
N ALA A 35 -8.70 -5.36 -4.21
CA ALA A 35 -8.47 -3.94 -4.48
C ALA A 35 -7.14 -3.69 -5.20
N VAL A 36 -6.06 -4.36 -4.78
CA VAL A 36 -4.74 -4.26 -5.44
C VAL A 36 -4.79 -4.81 -6.87
N MET A 37 -5.50 -5.92 -7.10
CA MET A 37 -5.67 -6.47 -8.44
C MET A 37 -6.44 -5.51 -9.36
N GLU A 38 -7.47 -4.85 -8.86
CA GLU A 38 -8.24 -3.86 -9.61
C GLU A 38 -7.36 -2.67 -10.00
N GLU A 39 -6.63 -2.09 -9.04
CA GLU A 39 -5.69 -0.99 -9.29
C GLU A 39 -4.60 -1.38 -10.29
N LEU A 40 -4.08 -2.62 -10.20
CA LEU A 40 -3.09 -3.15 -11.11
C LEU A 40 -3.65 -3.33 -12.53
N SER A 41 -4.90 -3.80 -12.66
CA SER A 41 -5.56 -3.94 -13.96
C SER A 41 -5.71 -2.59 -14.65
N VAL A 42 -6.25 -1.59 -13.94
CA VAL A 42 -6.42 -0.23 -14.48
C VAL A 42 -5.07 0.40 -14.85
N THR A 43 -4.04 0.14 -14.05
CA THR A 43 -2.67 0.60 -14.36
C THR A 43 -2.13 -0.04 -15.62
N LYS A 44 -2.32 -1.35 -15.83
CA LYS A 44 -1.90 -2.06 -17.04
C LYS A 44 -2.63 -1.53 -18.28
N ASP A 45 -3.93 -1.30 -18.19
CA ASP A 45 -4.72 -0.74 -19.30
C ASP A 45 -4.24 0.68 -19.67
N ARG A 46 -3.93 1.49 -18.66
CA ARG A 46 -3.37 2.84 -18.87
C ARG A 46 -1.98 2.79 -19.52
N LEU A 47 -1.14 1.82 -19.15
CA LEU A 47 0.16 1.61 -19.79
C LEU A 47 -0.01 1.20 -21.25
N ASP A 48 -0.84 0.19 -21.57
CA ASP A 48 -1.12 -0.21 -22.97
C ASP A 48 -1.64 0.96 -23.80
N THR A 49 -2.51 1.79 -23.23
CA THR A 49 -3.00 3.02 -23.89
C THR A 49 -1.86 3.98 -24.22
N ILE A 50 -0.95 4.24 -23.27
CA ILE A 50 0.22 5.11 -23.48
C ILE A 50 1.11 4.53 -24.58
N GLU A 51 1.38 3.23 -24.53
CA GLU A 51 2.23 2.54 -25.49
C GLU A 51 1.68 2.63 -26.92
N ARG A 52 0.38 2.43 -27.09
CA ARG A 52 -0.30 2.59 -28.39
C ARG A 52 -0.24 4.04 -28.88
N LEU A 53 -0.54 5.01 -28.02
CA LEU A 53 -0.52 6.42 -28.38
C LEU A 53 0.87 6.91 -28.78
N ILE A 54 1.93 6.37 -28.16
CA ILE A 54 3.31 6.69 -28.50
C ILE A 54 3.71 6.08 -29.85
N GLU A 55 3.34 4.82 -30.09
CA GLU A 55 3.59 4.14 -31.36
C GLU A 55 2.85 4.81 -32.52
N ASP A 56 1.59 5.19 -32.32
CA ASP A 56 0.76 5.90 -33.30
C ASP A 56 1.33 7.29 -33.64
N LYS A 57 1.99 7.94 -32.66
CA LYS A 57 2.75 9.19 -32.87
C LYS A 57 4.15 8.98 -33.45
N GLY A 58 4.60 7.73 -33.64
CA GLY A 58 5.88 7.41 -34.26
C GLY A 58 7.12 7.65 -33.40
N LEU A 59 7.00 7.77 -32.07
CA LEU A 59 8.15 8.00 -31.19
C LEU A 59 9.01 6.75 -30.99
N PHE A 60 8.39 5.62 -30.69
CA PHE A 60 9.04 4.31 -30.62
C PHE A 60 8.02 3.19 -30.83
N LYS A 61 8.50 1.99 -31.19
CA LYS A 61 7.65 0.80 -31.36
C LYS A 61 7.37 0.15 -30.01
N ARG A 62 6.23 -0.50 -29.85
CA ARG A 62 5.90 -1.21 -28.59
C ARG A 62 6.98 -2.22 -28.17
N ASN A 63 7.52 -2.98 -29.12
CA ASN A 63 8.63 -3.91 -28.87
C ASN A 63 9.90 -3.25 -28.31
N SER A 64 10.06 -1.92 -28.43
CA SER A 64 11.19 -1.21 -27.83
C SER A 64 11.12 -1.20 -26.30
N ILE A 65 9.92 -1.30 -25.71
CA ILE A 65 9.74 -1.41 -24.26
C ILE A 65 10.17 -2.79 -23.76
N ASP A 66 9.74 -3.86 -24.43
CA ASP A 66 10.12 -5.23 -24.07
C ASP A 66 11.63 -5.48 -24.15
N ASN A 67 12.28 -4.81 -25.11
CA ASN A 67 13.72 -4.88 -25.31
C ASN A 67 14.50 -3.78 -24.57
N PHE A 68 13.83 -2.94 -23.79
CA PHE A 68 14.46 -1.82 -23.11
C PHE A 68 15.43 -2.32 -22.04
N LYS A 69 16.70 -1.92 -22.18
CA LYS A 69 17.74 -2.16 -21.18
C LYS A 69 17.90 -0.90 -20.33
N PRO A 70 17.50 -0.92 -19.05
CA PRO A 70 17.65 0.24 -18.20
C PRO A 70 19.13 0.56 -18.01
N THR A 71 19.44 1.86 -17.92
CA THR A 71 20.76 2.31 -17.47
C THR A 71 20.91 2.04 -15.97
N PRO A 72 22.14 1.96 -15.43
CA PRO A 72 22.36 1.80 -13.99
C PRO A 72 21.62 2.86 -13.15
N GLU A 73 21.57 4.10 -13.64
CA GLU A 73 20.81 5.18 -12.99
C GLU A 73 19.30 4.90 -12.96
N ALA A 74 18.72 4.41 -14.05
CA ALA A 74 17.31 4.06 -14.12
C ALA A 74 16.97 2.89 -13.18
N GLU A 75 17.88 1.92 -13.01
CA GLU A 75 17.70 0.82 -12.05
C GLU A 75 17.72 1.30 -10.61
N ILE A 76 18.63 2.22 -10.26
CA ILE A 76 18.69 2.83 -8.93
C ILE A 76 17.38 3.57 -8.63
N GLN A 77 16.89 4.39 -9.58
CA GLN A 77 15.63 5.11 -9.43
C GLN A 77 14.44 4.15 -9.25
N ARG A 78 14.36 3.10 -10.06
CA ARG A 78 13.31 2.06 -9.93
C ARG A 78 13.37 1.38 -8.56
N THR A 79 14.56 1.08 -8.06
CA THR A 79 14.75 0.45 -6.75
C THR A 79 14.28 1.37 -5.64
N GLN A 80 14.66 2.65 -5.67
CA GLN A 80 14.21 3.64 -4.70
C GLN A 80 12.69 3.81 -4.71
N GLN A 81 12.08 3.95 -5.89
CA GLN A 81 10.62 4.05 -6.04
C GLN A 81 9.91 2.81 -5.50
N ARG A 82 10.42 1.60 -5.79
CA ARG A 82 9.87 0.35 -5.28
C ARG A 82 9.94 0.28 -3.76
N LEU A 83 11.07 0.64 -3.16
CA LEU A 83 11.24 0.66 -1.70
C LEU A 83 10.29 1.67 -1.04
N GLN A 84 10.11 2.85 -1.64
CA GLN A 84 9.15 3.85 -1.15
C GLN A 84 7.70 3.37 -1.27
N TYR A 85 7.37 2.64 -2.33
CA TYR A 85 6.04 2.07 -2.51
C TYR A 85 5.76 0.97 -1.47
N ILE A 86 6.70 0.04 -1.30
CA ILE A 86 6.63 -1.02 -0.30
C ILE A 86 6.51 -0.41 1.10
N SER A 87 7.32 0.59 1.45
CA SER A 87 7.28 1.21 2.77
C SER A 87 5.94 1.91 3.05
N ARG A 88 5.32 2.55 2.05
CA ARG A 88 3.99 3.15 2.18
C ARG A 88 2.90 2.11 2.45
N ILE A 89 2.95 0.96 1.77
CA ILE A 89 2.00 -0.14 2.00
C ILE A 89 2.21 -0.74 3.40
N MET A 90 3.46 -1.02 3.75
CA MET A 90 3.83 -1.68 5.01
C MET A 90 3.71 -0.78 6.24
N ARG A 91 3.58 0.54 6.07
CA ARG A 91 3.48 1.50 7.18
C ARG A 91 2.33 1.18 8.15
N SER A 92 1.19 0.70 7.65
CA SER A 92 0.06 0.32 8.50
C SER A 92 0.40 -0.86 9.42
N ILE A 93 1.06 -1.88 8.88
CA ILE A 93 1.49 -3.08 9.61
C ILE A 93 2.59 -2.73 10.64
N ILE A 94 3.52 -1.83 10.28
CA ILE A 94 4.59 -1.38 11.19
C ILE A 94 4.02 -0.60 12.37
N LEU A 95 3.06 0.30 12.13
CA LEU A 95 2.41 1.06 13.20
C LEU A 95 1.59 0.16 14.14
N ASP A 96 0.87 -0.83 13.59
CA ASP A 96 0.15 -1.83 14.40
C ASP A 96 1.13 -2.67 15.26
N GLN A 97 2.33 -2.98 14.73
CA GLN A 97 3.38 -3.67 15.49
C GLN A 97 3.99 -2.77 16.58
N GLU A 98 4.26 -1.51 16.29
CA GLU A 98 4.79 -0.54 17.26
C GLU A 98 3.79 -0.27 18.39
N GLU A 99 2.50 -0.10 18.11
CA GLU A 99 1.46 0.04 19.14
C GLU A 99 1.32 -1.24 19.99
N SER A 100 1.42 -2.43 19.38
CA SER A 100 1.43 -3.70 20.13
C SER A 100 2.70 -3.88 20.98
N ALA A 101 3.84 -3.33 20.54
CA ALA A 101 5.09 -3.35 21.28
C ALA A 101 5.10 -2.32 22.43
N ASP A 102 4.42 -1.19 22.27
CA ASP A 102 4.24 -0.18 23.33
C ASP A 102 3.28 -0.68 24.42
N SER A 103 2.28 -1.50 24.07
CA SER A 103 1.43 -2.20 25.04
C SER A 103 2.15 -3.30 25.84
N SER A 104 3.38 -3.65 25.46
CA SER A 104 4.23 -4.63 26.13
C SER A 104 5.36 -4.00 26.98
N LYS A 105 5.43 -2.67 27.06
CA LYS A 105 6.45 -1.93 27.84
C LYS A 105 5.84 -1.21 29.05
N GLU A 106 5.11 -1.94 29.87
CA GLU A 106 4.92 -1.56 31.29
C GLU A 106 5.65 -2.56 32.18
N LEU A 107 6.97 -2.67 32.01
CA LEU A 107 7.85 -3.03 33.12
C LEU A 107 9.07 -2.11 33.03
N GLU A 108 9.12 -1.18 33.97
CA GLU A 108 10.12 -0.14 34.12
C GLU A 108 11.53 -0.75 34.26
N PHE A 109 12.47 -0.27 33.44
CA PHE A 109 13.87 -0.73 33.40
C PHE A 109 14.55 -0.70 34.78
N SER A 110 14.05 0.14 35.70
CA SER A 110 14.50 0.21 37.09
C SER A 110 14.25 -1.06 37.92
N GLU A 111 13.27 -1.90 37.53
CA GLU A 111 12.90 -3.11 38.26
C GLU A 111 13.81 -4.30 37.89
N VAL A 112 14.26 -4.37 36.64
CA VAL A 112 15.21 -5.40 36.16
C VAL A 112 16.58 -5.26 36.83
N VAL A 113 17.02 -4.03 37.12
CA VAL A 113 18.32 -3.76 37.77
C VAL A 113 18.39 -4.30 39.21
N LYS A 114 17.26 -4.38 39.92
CA LYS A 114 17.21 -4.95 41.28
C LYS A 114 17.35 -6.47 41.33
N ILE A 115 16.97 -7.16 40.26
CA ILE A 115 16.98 -8.63 40.20
C ILE A 115 18.40 -9.18 40.00
N VAL A 116 19.26 -8.44 39.30
CA VAL A 116 20.65 -8.86 39.00
C VAL A 116 21.63 -8.45 40.09
N SER A 117 21.25 -7.54 40.99
CA SER A 117 22.11 -7.03 42.07
C SER A 117 22.04 -7.84 43.38
N LYS A 118 21.66 -9.13 43.34
CA LYS A 118 21.67 -10.00 44.53
C LYS A 118 22.44 -11.28 44.31
#